data_AF-A0A951MQN8-F1
#
_entry.id   AF-A0A951MQN8-F1
#
_cell.length_a   1.000
_cell.length_b   1.000
_cell.length_c   1.000
_cell.angle_alpha   90.00
_cell.angle_beta   90.00
_cell.angle_gamma   90.00
#
_symmetry.space_group_name_H-M   'P 1'
#
loop_
_entity.id
_entity.type
_entity.pdbx_description
1 polymer ?
#
loop_
_entity_poly.entity_id
_entity_poly.type
_entity_poly.pdbx_seq_one_letter_code
_entity_poly.pdbx_strand_id
1 'polypeptide(L)' 'MSLSQPLVWIDCEMTGLDPDSDVIVEIATVITDGSLERVEHGPDLVVSAPAAALDRMPDIVRRMHTSSGL' A
#
# COMPACT_ATOMS: atom_id res chain seq x y z
N MET A 1 -27.78 3.65 -6.87
CA MET A 1 -27.26 3.46 -8.24
C MET A 1 -26.14 2.44 -8.15
N SER A 2 -26.10 1.45 -9.05
CA SER A 2 -24.96 0.53 -9.16
C SER A 2 -23.85 1.24 -9.93
N LEU A 3 -22.60 1.09 -9.50
CA LEU A 3 -21.45 1.50 -10.30
C LEU A 3 -21.35 0.61 -11.52
N SER A 4 -21.11 1.20 -12.70
CA SER A 4 -20.90 0.45 -13.94
C SER A 4 -19.44 0.04 -14.01
N GLN A 5 -19.17 -1.26 -14.10
CA GLN A 5 -17.83 -1.85 -14.21
C GLN A 5 -16.84 -1.27 -13.16
N PRO A 6 -17.15 -1.38 -11.86
CA PRO A 6 -16.31 -0.79 -10.82
C PRO A 6 -14.91 -1.42 -10.83
N LEU A 7 -13.90 -0.57 -10.65
CA LEU A 7 -12.50 -0.97 -10.47
C LEU A 7 -12.03 -0.56 -9.08
N VAL A 8 -11.34 -1.48 -8.41
CA VAL A 8 -10.71 -1.22 -7.11
C VAL A 8 -9.21 -1.14 -7.34
N TRP A 9 -8.67 0.05 -7.14
CA TRP A 9 -7.24 0.34 -7.20
C TRP A 9 -6.66 0.15 -5.81
N ILE A 10 -5.53 -0.55 -5.73
CA ILE A 10 -4.83 -0.84 -4.49
C ILE A 10 -3.36 -0.58 -4.73
N ASP A 11 -2.73 0.13 -3.81
CA ASP A 11 -1.29 0.28 -3.71
C ASP A 11 -0.84 -0.14 -2.31
N CYS A 12 0.28 -0.84 -2.23
CA CYS A 12 0.82 -1.36 -0.97
C CYS A 12 2.32 -1.07 -0.92
N GLU A 13 2.77 -0.57 0.23
CA GLU A 13 4.19 -0.51 0.57
C GLU A 13 4.54 -1.65 1.51
N MET A 14 5.71 -2.27 1.30
CA MET A 14 6.16 -3.44 2.06
C MET A 14 7.58 -3.27 2.61
N THR A 15 7.95 -4.11 3.56
CA THR A 15 9.35 -4.19 4.06
C THR A 15 10.33 -4.81 3.04
N GLY A 16 9.82 -5.45 2.00
CA GLY A 16 10.62 -6.13 0.96
C GLY A 16 9.75 -6.88 -0.05
N LEU A 17 10.29 -7.95 -0.64
CA LEU A 17 9.68 -8.69 -1.75
C LEU A 17 9.40 -10.17 -1.43
N ASP A 18 9.75 -10.64 -0.23
CA ASP A 18 9.51 -12.02 0.18
C ASP A 18 8.20 -12.13 0.98
N PRO A 19 7.11 -12.68 0.41
CA PRO A 19 5.81 -12.72 1.08
C PRO A 19 5.77 -13.62 2.32
N ASP A 20 6.76 -14.51 2.50
CA ASP A 20 6.83 -15.37 3.69
C ASP A 20 7.41 -14.62 4.91
N SER A 21 8.13 -13.51 4.70
CA SER A 21 8.88 -12.82 5.75
C SER A 21 8.74 -11.29 5.80
N ASP A 22 8.36 -10.67 4.69
CA ASP A 22 8.07 -9.25 4.54
C ASP A 22 6.58 -8.96 4.77
N VAL A 23 6.28 -7.75 5.23
CA VAL A 23 4.93 -7.33 5.61
C VAL A 23 4.56 -6.00 4.99
N ILE A 24 3.26 -5.77 4.83
CA ILE A 24 2.68 -4.48 4.42
C ILE A 24 2.88 -3.46 5.55
N VAL A 25 3.38 -2.27 5.19
CA VAL A 25 3.59 -1.12 6.08
C VAL A 25 2.71 0.08 5.71
N GLU A 26 2.13 0.10 4.51
CA GLU A 26 1.14 1.09 4.09
C GLU A 26 0.18 0.47 3.05
N ILE A 27 -1.08 0.91 3.05
CA ILE A 27 -2.05 0.54 2.02
C ILE A 27 -2.95 1.73 1.68
N ALA A 28 -3.10 1.97 0.38
CA ALA A 28 -4.02 2.98 -0.16
C ALA A 28 -4.99 2.32 -1.16
N THR A 29 -6.24 2.80 -1.17
CA THR A 29 -7.26 2.28 -2.10
C THR A 29 -8.10 3.39 -2.71
N VAL A 30 -8.53 3.20 -3.96
CA VAL A 30 -9.43 4.12 -4.69
C VAL A 30 -10.42 3.30 -5.51
N ILE A 31 -11.67 3.78 -5.58
CA ILE A 31 -12.69 3.18 -6.46
C ILE A 31 -12.91 4.11 -7.65
N THR A 32 -12.85 3.54 -8.85
CA THR A 32 -13.29 4.22 -10.08
C THR A 32 -14.44 3.44 -10.73
N ASP A 33 -15.13 4.07 -11.67
CA ASP A 33 -15.97 3.36 -12.62
C ASP A 33 -15.13 2.79 -13.79
N GLY A 34 -15.80 2.11 -14.74
CA GLY A 34 -15.15 1.53 -15.92
C GLY A 34 -14.58 2.55 -16.91
N SER A 35 -14.91 3.84 -16.77
CA SER A 35 -14.34 4.94 -17.56
C SER A 35 -13.17 5.62 -16.84
N LEU A 36 -12.73 5.05 -15.71
CA LEU A 36 -11.65 5.54 -14.85
C LEU A 36 -11.98 6.86 -14.12
N GLU A 37 -13.26 7.25 -14.06
CA GLU A 37 -13.68 8.39 -13.25
C GLU A 37 -13.71 7.98 -11.78
N ARG A 38 -13.11 8.82 -10.92
CA ARG A 38 -12.99 8.53 -9.50
C ARG A 38 -14.34 8.66 -8.81
N VAL A 39 -14.73 7.59 -8.13
CA VAL A 39 -16.01 7.49 -7.40
C VAL A 39 -15.81 7.77 -5.92
N GLU A 40 -14.79 7.15 -5.33
CA GLU A 40 -14.56 7.19 -3.90
C GLU A 40 -13.07 7.05 -3.58
N HIS A 41 -12.62 7.74 -2.53
CA HIS A 41 -11.31 7.52 -1.94
C HIS A 41 -11.47 6.50 -0.82
N GLY A 42 -10.79 5.36 -0.93
CA GLY A 42 -10.75 4.37 0.13
C GLY A 42 -9.76 4.77 1.25
N PRO A 43 -9.48 3.87 2.19
CA PRO A 43 -8.46 4.10 3.21
C PRO A 43 -7.09 4.40 2.60
N ASP A 44 -6.37 5.28 3.29
CA ASP A 44 -4.93 5.52 3.17
C ASP A 44 -4.37 5.35 4.59
N LEU A 45 -3.67 4.24 4.83
CA LEU A 45 -3.35 3.75 6.16
C LEU A 45 -1.90 3.31 6.26
N VAL A 46 -1.17 3.90 7.21
CA VAL A 46 0.10 3.35 7.70
C VAL A 46 -0.20 2.20 8.66
N VAL A 47 0.42 1.05 8.40
CA VAL A 47 0.21 -0.20 9.11
C VAL A 47 1.38 -0.46 10.05
N SER A 48 1.08 -0.68 11.34
CA SER A 48 2.10 -1.04 12.32
C SER A 48 2.72 -2.40 11.98
N ALA A 49 4.06 -2.44 11.90
CA ALA A 49 4.81 -3.67 11.65
C ALA A 49 5.69 -4.05 12.85
N PRO A 50 5.97 -5.35 13.06
CA PRO A 50 6.92 -5.79 14.09
C PRO A 50 8.31 -5.22 13.85
N ALA A 51 9.01 -4.81 14.92
CA ALA A 51 10.38 -4.29 14.84
C ALA A 51 11.32 -5.22 14.06
N ALA A 52 11.21 -6.53 14.27
CA ALA A 52 12.01 -7.51 13.55
C ALA A 52 11.82 -7.49 12.02
N ALA A 53 10.63 -7.14 11.52
CA ALA A 53 10.39 -6.98 10.07
C ALA A 53 11.02 -5.68 9.57
N LEU A 54 10.87 -4.58 10.32
CA LEU A 54 11.50 -3.30 10.01
C LEU A 54 13.03 -3.39 10.00
N ASP A 55 13.63 -4.16 10.92
CA ASP A 55 15.08 -4.35 11.03
C ASP A 55 15.66 -5.14 9.85
N ARG A 56 14.88 -6.04 9.25
CA ARG A 56 15.28 -6.86 8.11
C ARG A 56 15.14 -6.17 6.75
N MET A 57 14.54 -4.97 6.69
CA MET A 57 14.40 -4.23 5.44
C MET A 57 15.75 -4.09 4.72
N PRO A 58 15.82 -4.41 3.41
CA PRO A 58 16.99 -4.10 2.61
C PRO A 58 17.27 -2.58 2.64
N ASP A 59 18.55 -2.19 2.59
CA ASP A 59 18.96 -0.78 2.68
C ASP A 59 18.26 0.14 1.67
N ILE A 60 17.98 -0.38 0.47
CA ILE A 60 17.26 0.36 -0.57
C ILE A 60 15.82 0.68 -0.14
N VAL A 61 15.11 -0.30 0.43
CA VAL A 61 13.72 -0.15 0.89
C VAL A 61 13.68 0.80 2.09
N ARG A 62 14.56 0.58 3.07
CA ARG A 62 14.69 1.46 4.24
C ARG A 62 14.92 2.91 3.81
N ARG A 63 15.83 3.16 2.88
CA ARG A 63 16.12 4.51 2.38
C ARG A 63 14.92 5.13 1.68
N MET A 64 14.19 4.36 0.87
CA MET A 64 12.98 4.85 0.19
C MET A 64 11.93 5.29 1.19
N HIS A 65 11.56 4.41 2.13
CA HIS A 65 10.55 4.69 3.16
C HIS A 65 10.97 5.87 4.05
N THR A 66 12.22 5.87 4.54
CA THR A 66 12.71 7.02 5.33
C THR A 66 12.68 8.33 4.56
N SER A 67 12.92 8.30 3.24
CA SER A 67 12.87 9.51 2.40
C SER A 67 11.46 9.99 2.09
N SER A 68 10.46 9.09 2.03
CA SER A 68 9.05 9.45 1.89
C SER A 68 8.41 9.87 3.22
N GLY A 69 9.04 9.51 4.35
CA GLY A 69 8.53 9.77 5.70
C GLY A 69 7.74 8.60 6.31
N LEU A 70 7.82 7.43 5.68
CA LEU A 70 7.31 6.15 6.17
C LEU A 70 8.36 5.43 7.05
#